data_AF-A0A1W2FK89-F1
#
_entry.id   AF-A0A1W2FK89-F1
#
_cell.length_a   1.000
_cell.length_b   1.000
_cell.length_c   1.000
_cell.angle_alpha   90.00
_cell.angle_beta   90.00
_cell.angle_gamma   90.00
#
_symmetry.space_group_name_H-M   'P 1'
#
loop_
_entity.id
_entity.type
_entity.pdbx_description
1 polymer ?
#
loop_
_entity_poly.entity_id
_entity_poly.type
_entity_poly.pdbx_seq_one_letter_code
_entity_poly.pdbx_strand_id
1 'polypeptide(L)'
;MSAAVRRRQTDKQIRRLENRLLREHDRVPPSLVHEWVQQAHARLGDAPVQDFVPLLVERAVRASARDFPADSPGMTGTCLSNWARNTARRLLAQHLPRRWAHTEGVARRAEQVARVLAPADQDLLVAAAWLHDIGYAPEVANTGLHSLDGAQYLLRAGVSRRLCGLVAYHSGAAAVAQLLGFADDLAEFEDDRGRLRDALWYCDMTTGPDGHPTTVDDRIAEIHQRRGPDDPVVRALAINLDERLAAVRRTHRLLRRTAA
;
A
#
# COMPACT_ATOMS: atom_id res chain seq x y z
N MET A 1 -39.56 5.18 11.82
CA MET A 1 -38.36 4.37 11.48
C MET A 1 -37.38 4.35 12.64
N SER A 2 -36.88 3.17 13.04
CA SER A 2 -35.83 3.03 14.06
C SER A 2 -34.50 3.67 13.60
N ALA A 3 -33.70 4.19 14.54
CA ALA A 3 -32.39 4.80 14.28
C ALA A 3 -31.45 3.85 13.51
N ALA A 4 -31.48 2.55 13.80
CA ALA A 4 -30.69 1.54 13.11
C ALA A 4 -31.09 1.36 11.62
N VAL A 5 -32.38 1.51 11.31
CA VAL A 5 -32.90 1.42 9.93
C VAL A 5 -32.46 2.64 9.12
N ARG A 6 -32.50 3.84 9.73
CA ARG A 6 -32.01 5.08 9.10
C ARG A 6 -30.52 5.01 8.82
N ARG A 7 -29.71 4.56 9.78
CA ARG A 7 -28.26 4.41 9.59
C ARG A 7 -27.90 3.48 8.42
N ARG A 8 -28.55 2.31 8.31
CA ARG A 8 -28.36 1.39 7.16
C ARG A 8 -28.80 2.00 5.82
N GLN A 9 -29.78 2.88 5.84
CA GLN A 9 -30.25 3.59 4.64
C GLN A 9 -29.25 4.66 4.21
N THR A 10 -28.69 5.42 5.16
CA THR A 10 -27.59 6.37 4.93
C THR A 10 -26.37 5.67 4.35
N ASP A 11 -25.95 4.53 4.91
CA ASP A 11 -24.80 3.77 4.40
C ASP A 11 -25.00 3.32 2.93
N LYS A 12 -26.24 2.92 2.57
CA LYS A 12 -26.57 2.58 1.18
C LYS A 12 -26.53 3.82 0.27
N GLN A 13 -26.96 4.98 0.76
CA GLN A 13 -26.90 6.24 0.02
C GLN A 13 -25.46 6.70 -0.19
N ILE A 14 -24.60 6.58 0.82
CA ILE A 14 -23.16 6.91 0.72
C ILE A 14 -22.46 6.02 -0.32
N ARG A 15 -22.69 4.71 -0.33
CA ARG A 15 -22.14 3.82 -1.37
C ARG A 15 -22.59 4.20 -2.79
N ARG A 16 -23.86 4.58 -2.96
CA ARG A 16 -24.38 5.02 -4.27
C ARG A 16 -23.76 6.36 -4.69
N LEU A 17 -23.59 7.27 -3.74
CA LEU A 17 -22.95 8.57 -3.93
C LEU A 17 -21.49 8.40 -4.36
N GLU A 18 -20.74 7.55 -3.66
CA GLU A 18 -19.34 7.27 -3.98
C GLU A 18 -19.17 6.77 -5.41
N ASN A 19 -19.96 5.77 -5.83
CA ASN A 19 -19.96 5.27 -7.20
C ASN A 19 -20.26 6.36 -8.24
N ARG A 20 -21.07 7.37 -7.88
CA ARG A 20 -21.34 8.52 -8.76
C ARG A 20 -20.15 9.47 -8.81
N LEU A 21 -19.56 9.81 -7.67
CA LEU A 21 -18.40 10.68 -7.56
C LEU A 21 -17.17 10.10 -8.29
N LEU A 22 -17.01 8.78 -8.24
CA LEU A 22 -15.98 8.06 -9.00
C LEU A 22 -16.12 8.24 -10.52
N ARG A 23 -17.36 8.28 -11.04
CA ARG A 23 -17.62 8.56 -12.46
C ARG A 23 -17.52 10.03 -12.81
N GLU A 24 -17.87 10.91 -11.87
CA GLU A 24 -17.83 12.36 -12.04
C GLU A 24 -16.40 12.93 -12.05
N HIS A 25 -15.50 12.28 -11.30
CA HIS A 25 -14.12 12.69 -11.14
C HIS A 25 -13.15 11.61 -11.66
N ASP A 26 -13.31 11.25 -12.93
CA ASP A 26 -12.50 10.22 -13.61
C ASP A 26 -10.99 10.53 -13.68
N ARG A 27 -10.62 11.82 -13.57
CA ARG A 27 -9.24 12.30 -13.44
C ARG A 27 -8.66 12.21 -12.04
N VAL A 28 -9.49 11.95 -11.03
CA VAL A 28 -9.07 11.77 -9.64
C VAL A 28 -8.93 10.27 -9.37
N PRO A 29 -7.82 9.81 -8.75
CA PRO A 29 -7.68 8.41 -8.38
C PRO A 29 -8.88 7.90 -7.56
N PRO A 30 -9.47 6.74 -7.92
CA PRO A 30 -10.63 6.17 -7.22
C PRO A 30 -10.45 6.06 -5.70
N SER A 31 -9.24 5.70 -5.27
CA SER A 31 -8.89 5.58 -3.85
C SER A 31 -8.94 6.90 -3.09
N LEU A 32 -8.66 8.03 -3.75
CA LEU A 32 -8.70 9.35 -3.16
C LEU A 32 -10.15 9.85 -3.04
N VAL A 33 -10.99 9.56 -4.03
CA VAL A 33 -12.44 9.78 -3.93
C VAL A 33 -13.03 8.95 -2.79
N HIS A 34 -12.64 7.68 -2.67
CA HIS A 34 -13.04 6.82 -1.54
C HIS A 34 -12.61 7.42 -0.19
N GLU A 35 -11.35 7.85 -0.07
CA GLU A 35 -10.83 8.48 1.15
C GLU A 35 -11.62 9.73 1.52
N TRP A 36 -11.88 10.64 0.57
CA TRP A 36 -12.67 11.84 0.82
C TRP A 36 -14.10 11.52 1.25
N VAL A 37 -14.73 10.51 0.64
CA VAL A 37 -16.06 10.04 1.03
C VAL A 37 -16.05 9.50 2.45
N GLN A 38 -15.11 8.61 2.79
CA GLN A 38 -15.02 8.03 4.14
C GLN A 38 -14.72 9.09 5.19
N GLN A 39 -13.78 10.00 4.92
CA GLN A 39 -13.41 11.07 5.85
C GLN A 39 -14.56 12.06 6.08
N ALA A 40 -15.26 12.46 5.01
CA ALA A 40 -16.41 13.34 5.13
C ALA A 40 -17.59 12.65 5.84
N HIS A 41 -17.81 11.37 5.57
CA HIS A 41 -18.87 10.58 6.22
C HIS A 41 -18.59 10.39 7.72
N ALA A 42 -17.34 10.06 8.09
CA ALA A 42 -16.94 9.88 9.48
C ALA A 42 -17.12 11.15 10.31
N ARG A 43 -16.79 12.33 9.77
CA ARG A 43 -17.03 13.63 10.43
C ARG A 43 -18.50 13.91 10.73
N LEU A 44 -19.41 13.25 10.01
CA LEU A 44 -20.85 13.43 10.11
C LEU A 44 -21.55 12.23 10.78
N GLY A 45 -20.78 11.24 11.25
CA GLY A 45 -21.31 9.97 11.77
C GLY A 45 -22.27 10.11 12.94
N ASP A 46 -22.07 11.12 13.79
CA ASP A 46 -22.90 11.42 14.97
C ASP A 46 -23.93 12.53 14.72
N ALA A 47 -24.14 12.94 13.46
CA ALA A 47 -25.08 14.01 13.15
C ALA A 47 -26.52 13.65 13.55
N PRO A 48 -27.25 14.54 14.25
CA PRO A 48 -28.62 14.28 14.69
C PRO A 48 -29.62 14.16 13.53
N VAL A 49 -29.29 14.73 12.37
CA VAL A 49 -30.10 14.66 11.15
C VAL A 49 -29.31 13.95 10.05
N GLN A 50 -29.70 12.69 9.80
CA GLN A 50 -29.01 11.81 8.87
C GLN A 50 -29.35 12.06 7.39
N ASP A 51 -30.50 12.68 7.12
CA ASP A 51 -31.02 12.86 5.75
C ASP A 51 -30.15 13.78 4.88
N PHE A 52 -29.39 14.70 5.49
CA PHE A 52 -28.49 15.61 4.79
C PHE A 52 -27.05 15.10 4.68
N VAL A 53 -26.69 14.02 5.39
CA VAL A 53 -25.32 13.50 5.43
C VAL A 53 -24.78 13.20 4.02
N PRO A 54 -25.51 12.52 3.11
CA PRO A 54 -25.02 12.29 1.76
C PRO A 54 -24.73 13.58 0.98
N LEU A 55 -25.57 14.61 1.12
CA LEU A 55 -25.38 15.89 0.43
C LEU A 55 -24.14 16.64 0.94
N LEU A 56 -23.87 16.58 2.24
CA LEU A 56 -22.70 17.21 2.84
C LEU A 56 -21.41 16.46 2.48
N VAL A 57 -21.45 15.13 2.46
CA VAL A 57 -20.35 14.29 1.96
C VAL A 57 -20.05 14.62 0.50
N GLU A 58 -21.07 14.65 -0.36
CA GLU A 58 -20.93 15.00 -1.77
C GLU A 58 -20.30 16.39 -1.96
N ARG A 59 -20.77 17.38 -1.20
CA ARG A 59 -20.24 18.74 -1.26
C ARG A 59 -18.77 18.80 -0.84
N ALA A 60 -18.40 18.08 0.22
CA ALA A 60 -17.01 18.04 0.68
C ALA A 60 -16.10 17.38 -0.37
N VAL A 61 -16.51 16.25 -0.93
CA VAL A 61 -15.74 15.53 -1.96
C VAL A 61 -15.60 16.38 -3.22
N ARG A 62 -16.66 17.05 -3.69
CA ARG A 62 -16.60 17.98 -4.83
C ARG A 62 -15.75 19.22 -4.59
N ALA A 63 -15.60 19.66 -3.34
CA ALA A 63 -14.67 20.74 -3.01
C ALA A 63 -13.24 20.23 -3.13
N SER A 64 -12.93 19.07 -2.53
CA SER A 64 -11.62 18.42 -2.65
C SER A 64 -11.24 18.09 -4.10
N ALA A 65 -12.21 17.65 -4.92
CA ALA A 65 -12.01 17.40 -6.33
C ALA A 65 -11.86 18.68 -7.18
N ARG A 66 -12.44 19.80 -6.76
CA ARG A 66 -12.25 21.11 -7.42
C ARG A 66 -10.87 21.70 -7.12
N ASP A 67 -10.42 21.53 -5.89
CA ASP A 67 -9.08 21.94 -5.45
C ASP A 67 -8.00 20.95 -5.94
N PHE A 68 -8.40 19.85 -6.59
CA PHE A 68 -7.50 18.90 -7.22
C PHE A 68 -6.99 19.46 -8.55
N PRO A 69 -5.67 19.73 -8.69
CA PRO A 69 -5.13 20.34 -9.89
C PRO A 69 -5.04 19.30 -11.01
N ALA A 70 -6.06 19.26 -11.86
CA ALA A 70 -6.12 18.31 -12.98
C ALA A 70 -5.23 18.72 -14.18
N ASP A 71 -4.91 20.01 -14.35
CA ASP A 71 -4.28 20.54 -15.57
C ASP A 71 -3.25 21.66 -15.30
N SER A 72 -2.03 21.32 -14.86
CA SER A 72 -0.89 22.25 -14.87
C SER A 72 0.41 21.54 -15.27
N PRO A 73 1.03 21.91 -16.41
CA PRO A 73 2.30 21.33 -16.85
C PRO A 73 3.43 21.95 -16.04
N GLY A 74 3.72 21.40 -14.86
CA GLY A 74 4.84 21.84 -14.02
C GLY A 74 4.64 21.73 -12.51
N MET A 75 3.44 21.39 -12.04
CA MET A 75 3.18 21.06 -10.63
C MET A 75 2.32 19.81 -10.58
N THR A 76 2.98 18.68 -10.36
CA THR A 76 2.36 17.37 -10.16
C THR A 76 1.34 17.43 -9.03
N GLY A 77 0.07 17.21 -9.38
CA GLY A 77 -0.98 16.83 -8.43
C GLY A 77 -0.44 15.75 -7.49
N THR A 78 -0.89 15.76 -6.24
CA THR A 78 -0.34 14.97 -5.13
C THR A 78 0.15 13.58 -5.59
N CYS A 79 1.49 13.44 -5.64
CA CYS A 79 2.22 12.23 -6.04
C CYS A 79 1.55 10.96 -5.49
N LEU A 80 1.49 9.86 -6.25
CA LEU A 80 0.92 8.57 -5.81
C LEU A 80 1.51 8.15 -4.46
N SER A 81 2.79 8.43 -4.24
CA SER A 81 3.50 8.26 -2.97
C SER A 81 2.91 9.05 -1.79
N ASN A 82 2.37 10.26 -1.98
CA ASN A 82 1.73 11.03 -0.92
C ASN A 82 0.42 10.39 -0.44
N TRP A 83 -0.42 9.94 -1.38
CA TRP A 83 -1.63 9.19 -1.06
C TRP A 83 -1.28 7.86 -0.36
N ALA A 84 -0.29 7.15 -0.88
CA ALA A 84 0.20 5.90 -0.33
C ALA A 84 0.68 6.10 1.13
N ARG A 85 1.45 7.17 1.39
CA ARG A 85 1.89 7.56 2.74
C ARG A 85 0.73 7.81 3.68
N ASN A 86 -0.27 8.59 3.26
CA ASN A 86 -1.42 8.92 4.11
C ASN A 86 -2.25 7.66 4.43
N THR A 87 -2.44 6.79 3.43
CA THR A 87 -3.11 5.49 3.59
C THR A 87 -2.36 4.60 4.58
N ALA A 88 -1.05 4.44 4.40
CA ALA A 88 -0.21 3.65 5.29
C ALA A 88 -0.18 4.23 6.71
N ARG A 89 -0.09 5.55 6.86
CA ARG A 89 -0.12 6.23 8.16
C ARG A 89 -1.43 5.97 8.89
N ARG A 90 -2.58 6.10 8.20
CA ARG A 90 -3.91 5.85 8.77
C ARG A 90 -4.01 4.42 9.31
N LEU A 91 -3.52 3.45 8.55
CA LEU A 91 -3.65 2.02 8.85
C LEU A 91 -2.64 1.53 9.89
N LEU A 92 -1.41 2.06 9.89
CA LEU A 92 -0.29 1.50 10.65
C LEU A 92 0.13 2.35 11.85
N ALA A 93 0.08 3.68 11.79
CA ALA A 93 0.81 4.52 12.75
C ALA A 93 0.31 4.36 14.19
N GLN A 94 -1.00 4.27 14.39
CA GLN A 94 -1.59 4.15 15.74
C GLN A 94 -1.51 2.72 16.28
N HIS A 95 -1.80 1.72 15.46
CA HIS A 95 -1.95 0.33 15.92
C HIS A 95 -0.65 -0.48 15.86
N LEU A 96 0.29 -0.08 14.99
CA LEU A 96 1.50 -0.83 14.69
C LEU A 96 2.71 0.11 14.57
N PRO A 97 3.07 0.88 15.62
CA PRO A 97 4.07 1.95 15.53
C PRO A 97 5.45 1.48 15.05
N ARG A 98 5.87 0.27 15.45
CA ARG A 98 7.13 -0.33 14.96
C ARG A 98 7.06 -0.68 13.47
N ARG A 99 5.91 -1.18 12.99
CA ARG A 99 5.69 -1.46 11.56
C ARG A 99 5.62 -0.17 10.74
N TRP A 100 4.99 0.86 11.28
CA TRP A 100 4.98 2.19 10.70
C TRP A 100 6.40 2.74 10.53
N ALA A 101 7.24 2.68 11.58
CA ALA A 101 8.64 3.09 11.49
C ALA A 101 9.43 2.32 10.42
N HIS A 102 9.24 0.99 10.35
CA HIS A 102 9.79 0.17 9.27
C HIS A 102 9.34 0.67 7.89
N THR A 103 8.04 0.88 7.70
CA THR A 103 7.45 1.37 6.44
C THR A 103 8.02 2.73 6.03
N GLU A 104 8.18 3.67 6.98
CA GLU A 104 8.84 4.96 6.74
C GLU A 104 10.31 4.80 6.30
N GLY A 105 11.03 3.84 6.90
CA GLY A 105 12.39 3.51 6.48
C GLY A 105 12.45 2.96 5.05
N VAL A 106 11.54 2.04 4.71
CA VAL A 106 11.46 1.42 3.38
C VAL A 106 11.11 2.46 2.32
N ALA A 107 10.19 3.38 2.62
CA ALA A 107 9.85 4.49 1.73
C ALA A 107 11.00 5.48 1.53
N ARG A 108 11.70 5.89 2.60
CA ARG A 108 12.92 6.73 2.47
C ARG A 108 13.99 6.05 1.61
N ARG A 109 14.15 4.73 1.73
CA ARG A 109 15.07 3.99 0.87
C ARG A 109 14.59 3.98 -0.58
N ALA A 110 13.30 3.78 -0.81
CA ALA A 110 12.70 3.82 -2.14
C ALA A 110 12.93 5.17 -2.84
N GLU A 111 12.78 6.29 -2.14
CA GLU A 111 13.07 7.63 -2.68
C GLU A 111 14.52 7.74 -3.19
N GLN A 112 15.48 7.16 -2.47
CA GLN A 112 16.90 7.16 -2.88
C GLN A 112 17.17 6.24 -4.08
N VAL A 113 16.47 5.11 -4.16
CA VAL A 113 16.65 4.09 -5.20
C VAL A 113 15.90 4.43 -6.48
N ALA A 114 14.80 5.18 -6.40
CA ALA A 114 13.95 5.53 -7.54
C ALA A 114 14.74 6.14 -8.71
N ARG A 115 15.79 6.93 -8.44
CA ARG A 115 16.64 7.57 -9.47
C ARG A 115 17.29 6.63 -10.48
N VAL A 116 17.44 5.33 -10.15
CA VAL A 116 18.02 4.33 -11.08
C VAL A 116 16.96 3.55 -11.88
N LEU A 117 15.68 3.88 -11.68
CA LEU A 117 14.56 3.33 -12.42
C LEU A 117 14.11 4.29 -13.54
N ALA A 118 13.33 3.75 -14.48
CA ALA A 118 12.68 4.56 -15.50
C ALA A 118 11.77 5.61 -14.83
N PRO A 119 11.65 6.84 -15.37
CA PRO A 119 10.85 7.91 -14.76
C PRO A 119 9.41 7.50 -14.38
N ALA A 120 8.77 6.66 -15.22
CA ALA A 120 7.41 6.16 -14.98
C ALA A 120 7.28 5.22 -13.77
N ASP A 121 8.39 4.62 -13.30
CA ASP A 121 8.40 3.65 -12.20
C ASP A 121 8.82 4.28 -10.85
N GLN A 122 9.32 5.52 -10.86
CA GLN A 122 9.91 6.15 -9.68
C GLN A 122 8.89 6.38 -8.56
N ASP A 123 7.78 7.05 -8.87
CA ASP A 123 6.71 7.29 -7.90
C ASP A 123 5.98 5.99 -7.53
N LEU A 124 5.88 5.05 -8.47
CA LEU A 124 5.29 3.74 -8.24
C LEU A 124 6.09 2.92 -7.21
N LEU A 125 7.43 2.97 -7.26
CA LEU A 125 8.29 2.35 -6.26
C LEU A 125 8.02 2.92 -4.86
N VAL A 126 8.01 4.25 -4.72
CA VAL A 126 7.81 4.92 -3.42
C VAL A 126 6.40 4.63 -2.88
N ALA A 127 5.38 4.64 -3.74
CA ALA A 127 4.03 4.26 -3.36
C ALA A 127 3.94 2.80 -2.90
N ALA A 128 4.55 1.86 -3.62
CA ALA A 128 4.60 0.46 -3.22
C ALA A 128 5.33 0.27 -1.88
N ALA A 129 6.42 1.01 -1.66
CA ALA A 129 7.17 1.01 -0.41
C ALA A 129 6.33 1.46 0.79
N TRP A 130 5.49 2.50 0.63
CA TRP A 130 4.53 2.90 1.66
C TRP A 130 3.46 1.83 1.94
N LEU A 131 3.04 1.10 0.91
CA LEU A 131 1.87 0.22 0.99
C LEU A 131 2.19 -1.25 1.27
N HIS A 132 3.44 -1.69 1.13
CA HIS A 132 3.79 -3.13 1.14
C HIS A 132 3.32 -3.87 2.40
N ASP A 133 3.35 -3.21 3.55
CA ASP A 133 3.07 -3.80 4.86
C ASP A 133 1.67 -3.46 5.42
N ILE A 134 0.79 -2.80 4.64
CA ILE A 134 -0.54 -2.39 5.13
C ILE A 134 -1.43 -3.58 5.49
N GLY A 135 -1.19 -4.75 4.92
CA GLY A 135 -1.94 -5.97 5.24
C GLY A 135 -1.76 -6.47 6.66
N TYR A 136 -0.79 -5.94 7.42
CA TYR A 136 -0.71 -6.19 8.86
C TYR A 136 -1.77 -5.44 9.67
N ALA A 137 -2.34 -4.36 9.12
CA ALA A 137 -3.30 -3.54 9.85
C ALA A 137 -4.56 -4.37 10.20
N PRO A 138 -5.11 -4.25 11.44
CA PRO A 138 -6.29 -5.02 11.84
C PRO A 138 -7.51 -4.84 10.93
N GLU A 139 -7.67 -3.67 10.31
CA GLU A 139 -8.75 -3.38 9.35
C GLU A 139 -8.56 -4.05 7.98
N VAL A 140 -7.34 -4.51 7.68
CA VAL A 140 -6.94 -5.05 6.37
C VAL A 140 -6.70 -6.55 6.42
N ALA A 141 -6.11 -7.03 7.52
CA ALA A 141 -5.79 -8.43 7.74
C ALA A 141 -7.03 -9.33 7.60
N ASN A 142 -6.89 -10.41 6.83
CA ASN A 142 -7.98 -11.34 6.52
C ASN A 142 -7.49 -12.79 6.47
N THR A 143 -6.48 -13.07 5.65
CA THR A 143 -5.93 -14.42 5.46
C THR A 143 -4.76 -14.72 6.39
N GLY A 144 -4.12 -13.69 6.94
CA GLY A 144 -2.89 -13.80 7.71
C GLY A 144 -1.63 -13.72 6.83
N LEU A 145 -1.76 -13.72 5.51
CA LEU A 145 -0.70 -13.37 4.58
C LEU A 145 -0.79 -11.88 4.22
N HIS A 146 0.01 -11.05 4.91
CA HIS A 146 -0.11 -9.59 4.83
C HIS A 146 0.08 -9.03 3.42
N SER A 147 0.92 -9.64 2.59
CA SER A 147 1.13 -9.20 1.22
C SER A 147 -0.12 -9.36 0.36
N LEU A 148 -0.81 -10.50 0.51
CA LEU A 148 -2.07 -10.80 -0.18
C LEU A 148 -3.20 -9.92 0.35
N ASP A 149 -3.33 -9.82 1.67
CA ASP A 149 -4.37 -9.02 2.32
C ASP A 149 -4.28 -7.54 1.92
N GLY A 150 -3.05 -6.98 1.90
CA GLY A 150 -2.79 -5.63 1.43
C GLY A 150 -3.14 -5.44 -0.05
N ALA A 151 -2.72 -6.37 -0.91
CA ALA A 151 -3.00 -6.31 -2.34
C ALA A 151 -4.51 -6.39 -2.66
N GLN A 152 -5.23 -7.28 -1.99
CA GLN A 152 -6.68 -7.41 -2.16
C GLN A 152 -7.43 -6.18 -1.64
N TYR A 153 -6.99 -5.59 -0.52
CA TYR A 153 -7.55 -4.33 -0.03
C TYR A 153 -7.38 -3.19 -1.05
N LEU A 154 -6.18 -3.06 -1.63
CA LEU A 154 -5.90 -2.05 -2.65
C LEU A 154 -6.72 -2.27 -3.93
N LEU A 155 -6.85 -3.53 -4.37
CA LEU A 155 -7.65 -3.88 -5.53
C LEU A 155 -9.13 -3.50 -5.34
N ARG A 156 -9.70 -3.79 -4.15
CA ARG A 156 -11.07 -3.37 -3.80
C ARG A 156 -11.24 -1.85 -3.76
N ALA A 157 -10.17 -1.11 -3.42
CA ALA A 157 -10.14 0.35 -3.42
C ALA A 157 -9.91 0.97 -4.82
N GLY A 158 -9.87 0.15 -5.88
CA GLY A 158 -9.72 0.63 -7.26
C GLY A 158 -8.29 1.03 -7.64
N VAL A 159 -7.29 0.60 -6.87
CA VAL A 159 -5.88 0.87 -7.15
C VAL A 159 -5.41 0.02 -8.34
N SER A 160 -4.45 0.53 -9.11
CA SER A 160 -3.95 -0.16 -10.31
C SER A 160 -3.42 -1.57 -9.99
N ARG A 161 -3.71 -2.53 -10.88
CA ARG A 161 -3.29 -3.93 -10.70
C ARG A 161 -1.78 -4.07 -10.57
N ARG A 162 -1.01 -3.22 -11.26
CA ARG A 162 0.45 -3.19 -11.19
C ARG A 162 0.96 -2.87 -9.77
N LEU A 163 0.42 -1.84 -9.13
CA LEU A 163 0.76 -1.52 -7.73
C LEU A 163 0.32 -2.63 -6.77
N CYS A 164 -0.88 -3.19 -6.98
CA CYS A 164 -1.36 -4.32 -6.19
C CYS A 164 -0.43 -5.54 -6.33
N GLY A 165 0.06 -5.83 -7.54
CA GLY A 165 1.01 -6.92 -7.79
C GLY A 165 2.35 -6.71 -7.09
N LEU A 166 2.88 -5.49 -7.09
CA LEU A 166 4.09 -5.16 -6.31
C LEU A 166 3.91 -5.43 -4.82
N VAL A 167 2.75 -5.06 -4.26
CA VAL A 167 2.41 -5.36 -2.85
C VAL A 167 2.19 -6.85 -2.64
N ALA A 168 1.51 -7.56 -3.54
CA ALA A 168 1.23 -8.98 -3.42
C ALA A 168 2.51 -9.83 -3.39
N TYR A 169 3.47 -9.51 -4.26
CA TYR A 169 4.70 -10.27 -4.46
C TYR A 169 5.92 -9.71 -3.73
N HIS A 170 5.77 -8.69 -2.88
CA HIS A 170 6.93 -8.10 -2.20
C HIS A 170 7.67 -9.14 -1.34
N SER A 171 8.99 -8.99 -1.26
CA SER A 171 9.92 -9.78 -0.45
C SER A 171 9.67 -11.29 -0.54
N GLY A 172 9.37 -11.79 -1.73
CA GLY A 172 9.24 -13.23 -2.00
C GLY A 172 8.00 -13.88 -1.39
N ALA A 173 6.93 -13.12 -1.17
CA ALA A 173 5.66 -13.60 -0.64
C ALA A 173 5.10 -14.87 -1.30
N ALA A 174 5.42 -15.13 -2.58
CA ALA A 174 5.03 -16.36 -3.28
C ALA A 174 5.42 -17.66 -2.55
N ALA A 175 6.58 -17.70 -1.89
CA ALA A 175 6.99 -18.88 -1.12
C ALA A 175 6.15 -19.05 0.15
N VAL A 176 5.78 -17.94 0.82
CA VAL A 176 4.89 -17.97 1.99
C VAL A 176 3.48 -18.39 1.57
N ALA A 177 2.98 -17.85 0.46
CA ALA A 177 1.68 -18.21 -0.10
C ALA A 177 1.58 -19.70 -0.41
N GLN A 178 2.61 -20.30 -1.02
CA GLN A 178 2.65 -21.75 -1.25
C GLN A 178 2.58 -22.55 0.06
N LEU A 179 3.34 -22.15 1.09
CA LEU A 179 3.35 -22.83 2.39
C LEU A 179 2.01 -22.72 3.12
N LEU A 180 1.25 -21.65 2.89
CA LEU A 180 -0.04 -21.39 3.53
C LEU A 180 -1.25 -21.80 2.68
N GLY A 181 -1.04 -22.32 1.46
CA GLY A 181 -2.12 -22.73 0.56
C GLY A 181 -2.83 -21.60 -0.19
N PHE A 182 -2.21 -20.41 -0.29
CA PHE A 182 -2.73 -19.22 -0.98
C PHE A 182 -2.06 -18.96 -2.34
N ALA A 183 -1.48 -19.99 -2.96
CA ALA A 183 -0.77 -19.83 -4.23
C ALA A 183 -1.71 -19.37 -5.37
N ASP A 184 -2.92 -19.91 -5.41
CA ASP A 184 -3.92 -19.57 -6.43
C ASP A 184 -4.48 -18.17 -6.20
N ASP A 185 -4.78 -17.78 -4.96
CA ASP A 185 -5.21 -16.41 -4.62
C ASP A 185 -4.14 -15.37 -4.98
N LEU A 186 -2.87 -15.70 -4.75
CA LEU A 186 -1.77 -14.81 -5.11
C LEU A 186 -1.64 -14.66 -6.64
N ALA A 187 -1.93 -15.72 -7.40
CA ALA A 187 -1.84 -15.74 -8.86
C ALA A 187 -2.88 -14.84 -9.56
N GLU A 188 -3.86 -14.28 -8.84
CA GLU A 188 -4.75 -13.22 -9.36
C GLU A 188 -4.03 -11.90 -9.65
N PHE A 189 -2.82 -11.74 -9.09
CA PHE A 189 -1.94 -10.61 -9.28
C PHE A 189 -0.76 -10.98 -10.20
N GLU A 190 -0.22 -10.00 -10.91
CA GLU A 190 0.97 -10.20 -11.75
C GLU A 190 2.24 -9.94 -10.93
N ASP A 191 3.20 -10.87 -10.99
CA ASP A 191 4.55 -10.67 -10.45
C ASP A 191 5.34 -9.81 -11.45
N ASP A 192 5.43 -8.50 -11.21
CA ASP A 192 6.17 -7.51 -12.03
C ASP A 192 7.69 -7.77 -11.95
N ARG A 193 8.13 -8.88 -12.55
CA ARG A 193 9.52 -9.33 -12.52
C ARG A 193 10.39 -8.37 -13.31
N GLY A 194 11.18 -7.59 -12.58
CA GLY A 194 12.08 -6.62 -13.17
C GLY A 194 12.70 -5.71 -12.13
N ARG A 195 13.27 -4.59 -12.63
CA ARG A 195 14.01 -3.64 -11.80
C ARG A 195 13.15 -3.01 -10.70
N LEU A 196 11.87 -2.76 -10.98
CA LEU A 196 10.95 -2.14 -10.03
C LEU A 196 10.68 -3.05 -8.82
N ARG A 197 10.31 -4.31 -9.05
CA ARG A 197 10.18 -5.33 -7.98
C ARG A 197 11.48 -5.54 -7.22
N ASP A 198 12.60 -5.69 -7.92
CA ASP A 198 13.90 -5.86 -7.28
C ASP A 198 14.29 -4.66 -6.41
N ALA A 199 13.91 -3.45 -6.82
CA ALA A 199 14.11 -2.24 -6.04
C ALA A 199 13.24 -2.23 -4.78
N LEU A 200 11.97 -2.64 -4.87
CA LEU A 200 11.09 -2.76 -3.70
C LEU A 200 11.64 -3.77 -2.69
N TRP A 201 12.04 -4.95 -3.17
CA TRP A 201 12.64 -5.99 -2.34
C TRP A 201 13.96 -5.51 -1.71
N TYR A 202 14.80 -4.81 -2.47
CA TYR A 202 16.01 -4.19 -1.95
C TYR A 202 15.69 -3.19 -0.82
N CYS A 203 14.64 -2.39 -0.96
CA CYS A 203 14.28 -1.39 0.05
C CYS A 203 13.84 -2.05 1.37
N ASP A 204 12.99 -3.08 1.33
CA ASP A 204 12.59 -3.83 2.52
C ASP A 204 13.77 -4.61 3.13
N MET A 205 14.53 -5.34 2.30
CA MET A 205 15.65 -6.16 2.78
C MET A 205 16.86 -5.37 3.27
N THR A 206 16.90 -4.04 3.08
CA THR A 206 17.96 -3.15 3.61
C THR A 206 17.44 -2.13 4.62
N THR A 207 16.27 -2.42 5.21
CA THR A 207 15.64 -1.62 6.26
C THR A 207 15.25 -2.50 7.45
N GLY A 208 15.73 -2.13 8.64
CA GLY A 208 15.43 -2.80 9.89
C GLY A 208 13.97 -2.65 10.34
N PRO A 209 13.52 -3.43 11.33
CA PRO A 209 12.14 -3.40 11.84
C PRO A 209 11.75 -2.08 12.52
N ASP A 210 12.71 -1.21 12.79
CA ASP A 210 12.58 0.13 13.38
C ASP A 210 12.80 1.25 12.35
N GLY A 211 12.97 0.90 11.07
CA GLY A 211 13.14 1.86 9.98
C GLY A 211 14.58 2.31 9.75
N HIS A 212 15.56 1.83 10.51
CA HIS A 212 16.96 2.17 10.30
C HIS A 212 17.57 1.39 9.11
N PRO A 213 18.49 1.98 8.34
CA PRO A 213 19.27 1.25 7.35
C PRO A 213 19.99 0.05 7.97
N THR A 214 20.00 -1.08 7.25
CA THR A 214 20.73 -2.29 7.64
C THR A 214 21.30 -3.00 6.41
N THR A 215 22.13 -4.02 6.62
CA THR A 215 22.61 -4.90 5.54
C THR A 215 21.60 -6.02 5.30
N VAL A 216 21.65 -6.64 4.12
CA VAL A 216 20.77 -7.78 3.81
C VAL A 216 21.05 -8.98 4.73
N ASP A 217 22.31 -9.20 5.08
CA ASP A 217 22.72 -10.31 5.95
C ASP A 217 22.23 -10.09 7.38
N ASP A 218 22.40 -8.88 7.92
CA ASP A 218 21.86 -8.51 9.23
C ASP A 218 20.33 -8.59 9.25
N ARG A 219 19.67 -8.18 8.16
CA ARG A 219 18.20 -8.26 8.03
C ARG A 219 17.72 -9.71 8.06
N ILE A 220 18.40 -10.62 7.37
CA ILE A 220 18.06 -12.05 7.37
C ILE A 220 18.28 -12.64 8.78
N ALA A 221 19.42 -12.35 9.40
CA ALA A 221 19.71 -12.80 10.76
C ALA A 221 18.67 -12.28 11.77
N GLU A 222 18.27 -11.01 11.66
CA GLU A 222 17.21 -10.40 12.48
C GLU A 222 15.87 -11.12 12.30
N ILE A 223 15.49 -11.46 11.06
CA ILE A 223 14.24 -12.17 10.80
C ILE A 223 14.26 -13.55 11.48
N HIS A 224 15.36 -14.31 11.36
CA HIS A 224 15.52 -15.59 12.04
C HIS A 224 15.53 -15.48 13.58
N GLN A 225 16.07 -14.40 14.13
CA GLN A 225 16.10 -14.20 15.58
C GLN A 225 14.73 -13.80 16.12
N ARG A 226 14.02 -12.91 15.42
CA ARG A 226 12.72 -12.39 15.86
C ARG A 226 11.59 -13.39 15.61
N ARG A 227 11.65 -14.17 14.54
CA ARG A 227 10.64 -15.15 14.16
C ARG A 227 11.16 -16.55 14.45
N GLY A 228 10.40 -17.34 15.19
CA GLY A 228 10.78 -18.73 15.49
C GLY A 228 10.93 -19.59 14.23
N PRO A 229 11.61 -20.75 14.31
CA PRO A 229 11.89 -21.61 13.16
C PRO A 229 10.64 -22.12 12.44
N ASP A 230 9.52 -22.24 13.15
CA ASP A 230 8.24 -22.71 12.60
C ASP A 230 7.44 -21.60 11.91
N ASP A 231 7.85 -20.33 12.00
CA ASP A 231 7.18 -19.22 11.33
C ASP A 231 7.23 -19.41 9.80
N PRO A 232 6.10 -19.32 9.09
CA PRO A 232 6.04 -19.47 7.63
C PRO A 232 7.02 -18.56 6.87
N VAL A 233 7.31 -17.37 7.39
CA VAL A 233 8.29 -16.44 6.80
C VAL A 233 9.70 -17.01 6.88
N VAL A 234 10.06 -17.64 8.00
CA VAL A 234 11.37 -18.27 8.20
C VAL A 234 11.53 -19.49 7.30
N ARG A 235 10.49 -20.33 7.22
CA ARG A 235 10.48 -21.48 6.31
C ARG A 235 10.54 -21.06 4.84
N ALA A 236 9.81 -20.00 4.46
CA ALA A 236 9.84 -19.45 3.11
C ALA A 236 11.20 -18.83 2.76
N LEU A 237 11.90 -18.22 3.72
CA LEU A 237 13.25 -17.71 3.52
C LEU A 237 14.19 -18.82 3.04
N ALA A 238 14.13 -20.01 3.65
CA ALA A 238 14.95 -21.14 3.19
C ALA A 238 14.68 -21.55 1.72
N ILE A 239 13.48 -21.27 1.19
CA ILE A 239 13.09 -21.58 -0.19
C ILE A 239 13.53 -20.47 -1.15
N ASN A 240 13.43 -19.20 -0.74
CA ASN A 240 13.57 -18.06 -1.65
C ASN A 240 14.76 -17.12 -1.37
N LEU A 241 15.65 -17.50 -0.44
CA LEU A 241 16.81 -16.70 -0.04
C LEU A 241 17.66 -16.29 -1.24
N ASP A 242 18.00 -17.23 -2.12
CA ASP A 242 18.87 -16.97 -3.27
C ASP A 242 18.32 -15.90 -4.20
N GLU A 243 17.00 -15.93 -4.46
CA GLU A 243 16.35 -14.94 -5.32
C GLU A 243 16.22 -13.58 -4.63
N ARG A 244 15.97 -13.55 -3.30
CA ARG A 244 16.02 -12.29 -2.54
C ARG A 244 17.41 -11.64 -2.61
N LEU A 245 18.46 -12.44 -2.38
CA LEU A 245 19.84 -11.97 -2.48
C LEU A 245 20.19 -11.57 -3.93
N ALA A 246 19.67 -12.26 -4.93
CA ALA A 246 19.86 -11.90 -6.33
C ALA A 246 19.20 -10.54 -6.66
N ALA A 247 17.95 -10.31 -6.22
CA ALA A 247 17.26 -9.02 -6.36
C ALA A 247 18.04 -7.87 -5.72
N VAL A 248 18.49 -8.06 -4.47
CA VAL A 248 19.32 -7.07 -3.75
C VAL A 248 20.60 -6.76 -4.52
N ARG A 249 21.31 -7.80 -5.01
CA ARG A 249 22.53 -7.62 -5.81
C ARG A 249 22.27 -6.91 -7.14
N ARG A 250 21.16 -7.20 -7.83
CA ARG A 250 20.77 -6.54 -9.09
C ARG A 250 20.56 -5.03 -8.86
N THR A 251 19.81 -4.64 -7.83
CA THR A 251 19.58 -3.23 -7.48
C THR A 251 20.86 -2.54 -7.03
N HIS A 252 21.68 -3.18 -6.20
CA HIS A 252 22.96 -2.62 -5.76
C HIS A 252 23.91 -2.35 -6.93
N ARG A 253 23.97 -3.23 -7.93
CA ARG A 253 24.77 -3.01 -9.16
C ARG A 253 24.28 -1.81 -9.97
N LEU A 254 22.96 -1.58 -10.05
CA LEU A 254 22.41 -0.41 -10.72
C LEU A 254 22.84 0.89 -10.02
N LEU A 255 22.72 0.93 -8.69
CA LEU A 255 23.13 2.09 -7.88
C LEU A 255 24.61 2.44 -8.05
N ARG A 256 25.50 1.44 -8.09
CA ARG A 256 26.95 1.67 -8.30
C ARG A 256 27.27 2.21 -9.69
N ARG A 257 26.54 1.79 -10.73
CA ARG A 257 26.77 2.23 -12.11
C ARG A 257 26.34 3.67 -12.36
N THR A 258 25.36 4.17 -11.60
CA THR A 258 24.87 5.55 -11.72
C THR A 258 25.66 6.53 -10.85
N ALA A 259 26.43 6.04 -9.88
CA ALA A 259 27.30 6.85 -9.02
C ALA A 259 28.72 7.04 -9.58
N ALA A 260 29.06 6.31 -10.64
CA ALA A 260 30.32 6.39 -11.38
C ALA A 260 30.11 7.21 -12.66
#